data_AF-A0A7J5ZSF4-F1
#
_entry.id   AF-A0A7J5ZSF4-F1
#
_cell.length_a   1.000
_cell.length_b   1.000
_cell.length_c   1.000
_cell.angle_alpha   90.00
_cell.angle_beta   90.00
_cell.angle_gamma   90.00
#
_symmetry.space_group_name_H-M   'P 1'
#
loop_
_entity.id
_entity.type
_entity.pdbx_description
1 polymer ?
#
loop_
_entity_poly.entity_id
_entity_poly.type
_entity_poly.pdbx_seq_one_letter_code
_entity_poly.pdbx_strand_id
1 'polypeptide(L)'
;MSPVITFNETSVMWKVDRLTKWEEAEGLGCYFTVGKTKCLSSVNLTIYKRPDRVTLSSVSDVVVEGDQTELRCEIENVGPGSKLSVRWSRADPKQSNTFTHFSDTSFPDLVNELMSVNKTVKLTVTPSREDDGVQYQCAAVLNLDQHPHVFTSQPITITVHCESVITPVNM
;
A
#
# COMPACT_ATOMS: atom_id res chain seq x y z
N MET A 1 -14.11 0.98 30.78
CA MET A 1 -14.44 0.93 32.23
C MET A 1 -13.16 0.55 32.95
N SER A 2 -12.63 1.41 33.83
CA SER A 2 -11.38 1.12 34.56
C SER A 2 -11.63 -0.01 35.58
N PRO A 3 -10.72 -0.98 35.75
CA PRO A 3 -10.88 -2.03 36.74
C PRO A 3 -10.84 -1.49 38.18
N VAL A 4 -11.63 -2.08 39.08
CA VAL A 4 -11.55 -1.84 40.52
C VAL A 4 -10.45 -2.74 41.09
N ILE A 5 -9.35 -2.14 41.54
CA ILE A 5 -8.16 -2.88 42.01
C ILE A 5 -8.30 -3.18 43.52
N THR A 6 -8.10 -4.44 43.91
CA THR A 6 -7.97 -4.84 45.33
C THR A 6 -6.52 -5.21 45.68
N PHE A 7 -6.13 -5.09 46.96
CA PHE A 7 -4.73 -5.10 47.44
C PHE A 7 -3.88 -6.35 47.15
N ASN A 8 -4.44 -7.40 46.53
CA ASN A 8 -3.74 -8.66 46.20
C ASN A 8 -3.62 -8.94 44.68
N GLU A 9 -4.04 -8.02 43.80
CA GLU A 9 -3.94 -8.24 42.36
C GLU A 9 -2.54 -7.89 41.82
N THR A 10 -1.88 -8.87 41.20
CA THR A 10 -0.58 -8.71 40.53
C THR A 10 -0.72 -8.39 39.04
N SER A 11 -1.94 -8.43 38.50
CA SER A 11 -2.24 -8.14 37.10
C SER A 11 -3.48 -7.28 36.98
N VAL A 12 -3.43 -6.34 36.02
CA VAL A 12 -4.58 -5.52 35.62
C VAL A 12 -4.87 -5.85 34.18
N MET A 13 -6.06 -6.37 33.91
CA MET A 13 -6.49 -6.72 32.55
C MET A 13 -7.41 -5.64 32.02
N TRP A 14 -7.00 -5.02 30.92
CA TRP A 14 -7.87 -4.14 30.14
C TRP A 14 -8.42 -4.92 28.95
N LYS A 15 -9.74 -4.92 28.79
CA LYS A 15 -10.44 -5.51 27.66
C LYS A 15 -11.20 -4.41 26.92
N VAL A 16 -11.00 -4.36 25.62
CA VAL A 16 -11.73 -3.48 24.70
C VAL A 16 -12.31 -4.34 23.59
N ASP A 17 -13.59 -4.15 23.31
CA ASP A 17 -14.28 -4.98 22.32
C ASP A 17 -13.92 -4.57 20.89
N ARG A 18 -13.72 -3.27 20.66
CA ARG A 18 -13.33 -2.69 19.36
C ARG A 18 -12.48 -1.45 19.54
N LEU A 19 -11.38 -1.40 18.79
CA LEU A 19 -10.52 -0.22 18.64
C LEU A 19 -10.73 0.30 17.23
N THR A 20 -11.36 1.48 17.10
CA THR A 20 -11.76 2.03 15.80
C THR A 20 -11.22 3.41 15.53
N LYS A 21 -10.65 4.07 16.54
CA LYS A 21 -10.07 5.41 16.43
C LYS A 21 -8.56 5.31 16.63
N TRP A 22 -7.79 5.91 15.74
CA TRP A 22 -6.33 5.83 15.76
C TRP A 22 -5.74 6.49 16.99
N GLU A 23 -6.39 7.55 17.48
CA GLU A 23 -6.04 8.30 18.68
C GLU A 23 -6.17 7.46 19.96
N GLU A 24 -6.97 6.39 19.96
CA GLU A 24 -7.09 5.47 21.11
C GLU A 24 -5.86 4.56 21.26
N ALA A 25 -5.07 4.39 20.20
CA ALA A 25 -3.78 3.70 20.28
C ALA A 25 -2.66 4.60 20.78
N GLU A 26 -2.80 5.92 20.66
CA GLU A 26 -1.79 6.87 21.15
C GLU A 26 -1.75 6.88 22.68
N GLY A 27 -0.56 6.74 23.23
CA GLY A 27 -0.35 6.85 24.68
C GLY A 27 -0.97 5.72 25.50
N LEU A 28 -1.36 4.61 24.86
CA LEU A 28 -1.84 3.44 25.58
C LEU A 28 -0.72 2.91 26.49
N GLY A 29 -1.02 2.81 27.78
CA GLY A 29 -0.03 2.39 28.77
C GLY A 29 -0.69 1.85 30.03
N CYS A 30 -0.02 0.89 30.65
CA CYS A 30 -0.39 0.36 31.95
C CYS A 30 0.30 1.18 33.04
N TYR A 31 -0.49 1.76 33.94
CA TYR A 31 0.00 2.48 35.11
C TYR A 31 -0.34 1.72 36.38
N PHE A 32 0.63 1.62 37.28
CA PHE A 32 0.45 1.01 38.59
C PHE A 32 1.13 1.85 39.67
N THR A 33 0.44 2.11 40.78
CA THR A 33 0.96 2.95 41.87
C THR A 33 1.03 2.15 43.15
N VAL A 34 2.22 2.11 43.77
CA VAL A 34 2.46 1.46 45.07
C VAL A 34 3.07 2.47 46.03
N GLY A 35 2.29 2.91 47.02
CA GLY A 35 2.70 3.96 47.95
C GLY A 35 3.00 5.27 47.21
N LYS A 36 4.28 5.67 47.18
CA LYS A 36 4.77 6.87 46.46
C LYS A 36 5.38 6.54 45.08
N THR A 37 5.50 5.26 44.73
CA THR A 37 6.13 4.81 43.48
C THR A 37 5.08 4.63 42.40
N LYS A 38 5.33 5.19 41.21
CA LYS A 38 4.51 5.01 40.01
C LYS A 38 5.29 4.21 38.97
N CYS A 39 4.74 3.10 38.53
CA CYS A 39 5.24 2.28 37.44
C CYS A 39 4.42 2.57 36.17
N LEU A 40 5.10 2.67 35.03
CA LEU A 40 4.49 2.88 33.73
C LEU A 40 5.09 1.88 32.73
N SER A 41 4.22 1.21 31.98
CA SER A 41 4.61 0.39 30.83
C SER A 41 3.81 0.85 29.62
N SER A 42 4.50 1.27 28.56
CA SER A 42 3.86 1.70 27.31
C SER A 42 3.49 0.50 26.45
N VAL A 43 2.34 0.59 25.78
CA VAL A 43 1.86 -0.41 24.82
C VAL A 43 1.96 0.19 23.42
N ASN A 44 2.76 -0.44 22.56
CA ASN A 44 2.82 -0.06 21.15
C ASN A 44 1.72 -0.81 20.40
N LEU A 45 0.70 -0.06 19.96
CA LEU A 45 -0.43 -0.57 19.23
C LEU A 45 -0.53 0.15 17.88
N THR A 46 -0.72 -0.60 16.80
CA THR A 46 -1.01 -0.03 15.47
C THR A 46 -2.41 -0.44 15.05
N ILE A 47 -3.31 0.54 14.91
CA ILE A 47 -4.62 0.34 14.30
C ILE A 47 -4.46 0.53 12.80
N TYR A 48 -4.91 -0.44 12.01
CA TYR A 48 -4.83 -0.37 10.55
C TYR A 48 -6.22 -0.50 9.93
N LYS A 49 -6.34 0.07 8.72
CA LYS A 49 -7.53 -0.04 7.89
C LYS A 49 -7.12 -0.46 6.49
N ARG A 50 -7.78 -1.51 5.97
CA ARG A 50 -7.64 -1.91 4.57
C ARG A 50 -8.14 -0.79 3.63
N PRO A 51 -7.57 -0.63 2.43
CA PRO A 51 -8.13 0.30 1.46
C PRO A 51 -9.59 -0.03 1.14
N ASP A 52 -10.41 0.99 0.98
CA ASP A 52 -11.78 0.82 0.48
C ASP A 52 -11.74 0.42 -1.01
N ARG A 53 -10.79 0.97 -1.76
CA ARG A 53 -10.54 0.67 -3.17
C ARG A 53 -9.07 0.84 -3.54
N VAL A 54 -8.62 0.02 -4.49
CA VAL A 54 -7.36 0.18 -5.22
C VAL A 54 -7.69 0.08 -6.71
N THR A 55 -7.54 1.18 -7.45
CA THR A 55 -7.87 1.27 -8.87
C THR A 55 -6.62 1.58 -9.66
N LEU A 56 -6.39 0.83 -10.74
CA LEU A 56 -5.36 1.15 -11.72
C LEU A 56 -6.03 1.66 -12.99
N SER A 57 -5.48 2.73 -13.56
CA SER A 57 -5.86 3.27 -14.87
C SER A 57 -4.61 3.69 -15.65
N SER A 58 -4.75 3.86 -16.96
CA SER A 58 -3.71 4.44 -17.82
C SER A 58 -4.23 5.72 -18.47
N VAL A 59 -3.32 6.62 -18.84
CA VAL A 59 -3.65 7.75 -19.73
C VAL A 59 -4.02 7.26 -21.13
N SER A 60 -3.34 6.22 -21.61
CA SER A 60 -3.66 5.54 -22.86
C SER A 60 -3.40 4.04 -22.74
N ASP A 61 -4.38 3.24 -23.13
CA ASP A 61 -4.27 1.78 -23.19
C ASP A 61 -3.60 1.31 -24.49
N VAL A 62 -3.50 2.21 -25.48
CA VAL A 62 -2.83 2.00 -26.76
C VAL A 62 -1.65 2.95 -26.87
N VAL A 63 -0.45 2.41 -27.04
CA VAL A 63 0.81 3.17 -27.01
C VAL A 63 1.62 2.87 -28.27
N VAL A 64 2.24 3.88 -28.87
CA VAL A 64 3.18 3.66 -29.98
C VAL A 64 4.52 3.18 -29.41
N GLU A 65 5.17 2.23 -30.08
CA GLU A 65 6.47 1.71 -29.65
C GLU A 65 7.47 2.85 -29.39
N GLY A 66 8.03 2.89 -28.19
CA GLY A 66 8.99 3.92 -27.78
C GLY A 66 8.37 5.15 -27.13
N ASP A 67 7.05 5.32 -27.21
CA ASP A 67 6.34 6.40 -26.49
C ASP A 67 6.14 6.06 -25.01
N GLN A 68 6.00 7.12 -24.21
CA GLN A 68 5.69 7.02 -22.79
C GLN A 68 4.18 7.03 -22.55
N THR A 69 3.71 6.19 -21.62
CA THR A 69 2.37 6.30 -21.04
C THR A 69 2.45 6.35 -19.51
N GLU A 70 1.49 7.03 -18.88
CA GLU A 70 1.41 7.19 -17.43
C GLU A 70 0.32 6.26 -16.87
N LEU A 71 0.70 5.39 -15.95
CA LEU A 71 -0.18 4.59 -15.12
C LEU A 71 -0.54 5.36 -13.85
N ARG A 72 -1.81 5.30 -13.43
CA ARG A 72 -2.33 5.93 -12.20
C ARG A 72 -2.94 4.89 -11.28
N CYS A 73 -2.31 4.72 -10.12
CA CYS A 73 -2.81 3.89 -9.03
C CYS A 73 -3.51 4.78 -7.99
N GLU A 74 -4.82 4.63 -7.85
CA GLU A 74 -5.65 5.36 -6.89
C GLU A 74 -6.01 4.45 -5.72
N ILE A 75 -5.69 4.89 -4.51
CA ILE A 75 -5.86 4.14 -3.27
C ILE A 75 -6.72 4.97 -2.31
N GLU A 76 -7.81 4.39 -1.84
CA GLU A 76 -8.80 5.07 -1.01
C GLU A 76 -8.78 4.60 0.45
N ASN A 77 -8.69 5.56 1.37
CA ASN A 77 -8.83 5.43 2.82
C ASN A 77 -8.05 4.26 3.45
N VAL A 78 -6.78 4.10 3.09
CA VAL A 78 -5.88 3.08 3.64
C VAL A 78 -5.07 3.67 4.80
N GLY A 79 -4.81 2.91 5.86
CA GLY A 79 -4.00 3.42 6.96
C GLY A 79 -3.37 2.36 7.85
N PRO A 80 -2.37 2.74 8.68
CA PRO A 80 -1.85 4.11 8.81
C PRO A 80 -0.99 4.52 7.61
N GLY A 81 -1.06 5.79 7.20
CA GLY A 81 -0.31 6.31 6.05
C GLY A 81 1.21 6.10 6.17
N SER A 82 1.75 6.20 7.38
CA SER A 82 3.16 5.97 7.74
C SER A 82 3.68 4.56 7.43
N LYS A 83 2.78 3.60 7.21
CA LYS A 83 3.14 2.22 6.84
C LYS A 83 2.80 1.89 5.39
N LEU A 84 2.27 2.85 4.63
CA LEU A 84 1.85 2.64 3.24
C LEU A 84 3.04 2.70 2.28
N SER A 85 3.06 1.78 1.32
CA SER A 85 3.81 1.89 0.06
C SER A 85 2.95 1.37 -1.10
N VAL A 86 3.37 1.62 -2.34
CA VAL A 86 2.73 1.06 -3.55
C VAL A 86 3.69 0.13 -4.24
N ARG A 87 3.21 -1.07 -4.59
CA ARG A 87 3.95 -2.03 -5.40
C ARG A 87 3.39 -2.08 -6.80
N TRP A 88 4.28 -2.06 -7.79
CA TRP A 88 3.96 -2.22 -9.20
C TRP A 88 4.43 -3.58 -9.70
N SER A 89 3.52 -4.32 -10.31
CA SER A 89 3.78 -5.63 -10.88
C SER A 89 3.30 -5.69 -12.32
N ARG A 90 3.93 -6.56 -13.12
CA ARG A 90 3.52 -6.80 -14.50
C ARG A 90 3.51 -8.29 -14.81
N ALA A 91 2.65 -8.71 -15.73
CA ALA A 91 2.59 -10.08 -16.24
C ALA A 91 2.69 -10.05 -17.77
N ASP A 92 3.59 -10.85 -18.32
CA ASP A 92 3.76 -11.01 -19.75
C ASP A 92 3.04 -12.30 -20.21
N PRO A 93 1.98 -12.17 -21.04
CA PRO A 93 1.25 -13.34 -21.54
C PRO A 93 2.08 -14.22 -22.48
N LYS A 94 3.17 -13.70 -23.08
CA LYS A 94 4.10 -14.45 -23.92
C LYS A 94 5.11 -15.26 -23.10
N GLN A 95 5.19 -15.03 -21.79
CA GLN A 95 6.05 -15.76 -20.85
C GLN A 95 5.21 -16.72 -19.98
N SER A 96 5.21 -16.53 -18.66
CA SER A 96 4.46 -17.37 -17.72
C SER A 96 3.09 -16.78 -17.33
N ASN A 97 2.75 -15.58 -17.82
CA ASN A 97 1.59 -14.80 -17.39
C ASN A 97 1.46 -14.67 -15.85
N THR A 98 2.59 -14.70 -15.15
CA THR A 98 2.66 -14.52 -13.69
C THR A 98 3.06 -13.09 -13.39
N PHE A 99 2.36 -12.44 -12.46
CA PHE A 99 2.72 -11.10 -12.01
C PHE A 99 4.08 -11.11 -11.30
N THR A 100 5.02 -10.35 -11.83
CA THR A 100 6.33 -10.11 -11.23
C THR A 100 6.41 -8.66 -10.78
N HIS A 101 6.92 -8.47 -9.56
CA HIS A 101 7.22 -7.15 -9.01
C HIS A 101 8.37 -6.51 -9.79
N PHE A 102 8.23 -5.24 -10.18
CA PHE A 102 9.29 -4.50 -10.88
C PHE A 102 9.60 -3.11 -10.30
N SER A 103 8.71 -2.54 -9.48
CA SER A 103 8.95 -1.23 -8.84
C SER A 103 8.10 -1.06 -7.58
N ASP A 104 8.62 -0.31 -6.61
CA ASP A 104 7.90 0.14 -5.43
C ASP A 104 7.93 1.69 -5.36
N THR A 105 6.90 2.28 -4.75
CA THR A 105 6.83 3.71 -4.43
C THR A 105 6.60 3.88 -2.93
N SER A 106 7.48 4.64 -2.28
CA SER A 106 7.37 4.99 -0.85
C SER A 106 6.88 6.43 -0.66
N PHE A 107 6.42 6.75 0.55
CA PHE A 107 5.87 8.06 0.90
C PHE A 107 6.57 8.67 2.11
N PRO A 108 7.74 9.32 1.93
CA PRO A 108 8.45 9.98 3.03
C PRO A 108 7.62 11.09 3.70
N ASP A 109 6.71 11.72 2.96
CA ASP A 109 5.76 12.73 3.44
C ASP A 109 4.75 12.16 4.44
N LEU A 110 4.52 10.84 4.43
CA LEU A 110 3.56 10.17 5.32
C LEU A 110 4.20 9.58 6.58
N VAL A 111 5.49 9.79 6.85
CA VAL A 111 6.21 9.12 7.97
C VAL A 111 5.53 9.30 9.33
N ASN A 112 4.83 10.41 9.55
CA ASN A 112 4.11 10.72 10.79
C ASN A 112 2.58 10.57 10.66
N GLU A 113 2.08 10.07 9.52
CA GLU A 113 0.65 9.96 9.26
C GLU A 113 0.11 8.67 9.89
N LEU A 114 -0.58 8.83 11.01
CA LEU A 114 -1.19 7.72 11.73
C LEU A 114 -2.59 7.40 11.19
N MET A 115 -3.26 8.35 10.55
CA MET A 115 -4.62 8.15 10.05
C MET A 115 -4.65 7.48 8.68
N SER A 116 -5.85 7.23 8.19
CA SER A 116 -6.07 6.76 6.83
C SER A 116 -5.87 7.89 5.81
N VAL A 117 -5.28 7.57 4.66
CA VAL A 117 -5.01 8.50 3.57
C VAL A 117 -5.64 8.05 2.27
N ASN A 118 -5.85 9.02 1.38
CA ASN A 118 -6.07 8.79 -0.04
C ASN A 118 -4.78 9.12 -0.79
N LYS A 119 -4.36 8.28 -1.74
CA LYS A 119 -3.17 8.51 -2.55
C LYS A 119 -3.42 8.16 -4.01
N THR A 120 -2.93 9.02 -4.89
CA THR A 120 -2.83 8.75 -6.33
C THR A 120 -1.36 8.73 -6.69
N VAL A 121 -0.87 7.59 -7.18
CA VAL A 121 0.52 7.40 -7.59
C VAL A 121 0.60 7.26 -9.09
N LYS A 122 1.53 8.01 -9.69
CA LYS A 122 1.80 7.99 -11.12
C LYS A 122 3.08 7.21 -11.38
N LEU A 123 3.06 6.33 -12.38
CA LEU A 123 4.24 5.64 -12.87
C LEU A 123 4.29 5.76 -14.39
N THR A 124 5.38 6.31 -14.92
CA THR A 124 5.62 6.37 -16.36
C THR A 124 6.29 5.08 -16.82
N VAL A 125 5.77 4.48 -17.89
CA VAL A 125 6.35 3.32 -18.55
C VAL A 125 6.59 3.61 -20.03
N THR A 126 7.59 2.94 -20.62
CA THR A 126 7.92 3.02 -22.04
C THR A 126 7.85 1.61 -22.64
N PRO A 127 6.67 1.15 -23.07
CA PRO A 127 6.50 -0.16 -23.66
C PRO A 127 7.25 -0.29 -25.01
N SER A 128 7.89 -1.44 -25.21
CA SER A 128 8.45 -1.88 -26.48
C SER A 128 7.48 -2.79 -27.24
N ARG A 129 7.79 -3.15 -28.49
CA ARG A 129 7.00 -4.15 -29.24
C ARG A 129 6.81 -5.48 -28.51
N GLU A 130 7.78 -5.88 -27.70
CA GLU A 130 7.71 -7.14 -26.95
C GLU A 130 6.68 -7.05 -25.83
N ASP A 131 6.41 -5.83 -25.35
CA ASP A 131 5.47 -5.56 -24.27
C ASP A 131 3.99 -5.52 -24.74
N ASP A 132 3.71 -5.77 -26.03
CA ASP A 132 2.33 -5.86 -26.51
C ASP A 132 1.54 -6.95 -25.79
N GLY A 133 0.40 -6.56 -25.18
CA GLY A 133 -0.47 -7.43 -24.40
C GLY A 133 -0.05 -7.59 -22.94
N VAL A 134 1.03 -6.94 -22.49
CA VAL A 134 1.46 -6.99 -21.09
C VAL A 134 0.41 -6.38 -20.18
N GLN A 135 0.20 -7.05 -19.05
CA GLN A 135 -0.69 -6.59 -18.01
C GLN A 135 0.09 -5.89 -16.91
N TYR A 136 -0.41 -4.75 -16.45
CA TYR A 136 0.09 -4.02 -15.28
C TYR A 136 -0.89 -4.13 -14.13
N GLN A 137 -0.36 -4.17 -12.92
CA GLN A 137 -1.12 -4.17 -11.68
C GLN A 137 -0.38 -3.32 -10.64
N CYS A 138 -1.12 -2.48 -9.91
CA CYS A 138 -0.60 -1.84 -8.69
C CYS A 138 -1.23 -2.46 -7.44
N ALA A 139 -0.54 -2.37 -6.31
CA ALA A 139 -1.05 -2.80 -5.02
C ALA A 139 -0.70 -1.80 -3.92
N ALA A 140 -1.66 -1.53 -3.03
CA ALA A 140 -1.39 -0.87 -1.76
C ALA A 140 -0.75 -1.89 -0.80
N VAL A 141 0.42 -1.55 -0.25
CA VAL A 141 1.14 -2.39 0.71
C VAL A 141 1.19 -1.69 2.06
N LEU A 142 0.62 -2.31 3.09
CA LEU A 142 0.74 -1.88 4.48
C LEU A 142 1.84 -2.69 5.17
N ASN A 143 2.98 -2.05 5.43
CA ASN A 143 4.18 -2.65 6.04
C ASN A 143 4.05 -2.70 7.57
N LEU A 144 3.20 -3.58 8.08
CA LEU A 144 3.01 -3.79 9.52
C LEU A 144 4.11 -4.70 10.10
N ASP A 145 4.36 -4.60 11.40
CA ASP A 145 5.55 -5.18 12.05
C ASP A 145 5.62 -6.72 12.01
N GLN A 146 4.48 -7.41 11.80
CA GLN A 146 4.46 -8.87 11.64
C GLN A 146 4.64 -9.27 10.17
N HIS A 147 3.77 -8.78 9.30
CA HIS A 147 3.77 -9.10 7.87
C HIS A 147 3.16 -7.95 7.07
N PRO A 148 3.63 -7.71 5.84
CA PRO A 148 3.02 -6.74 4.95
C PRO A 148 1.66 -7.26 4.46
N HIS A 149 0.63 -6.41 4.52
CA HIS A 149 -0.66 -6.67 3.88
C HIS A 149 -0.69 -6.05 2.50
N VAL A 150 -1.07 -6.82 1.49
CA VAL A 150 -1.06 -6.41 0.08
C VAL A 150 -2.49 -6.42 -0.46
N PHE A 151 -2.91 -5.30 -1.06
CA PHE A 151 -4.24 -5.13 -1.64
C PHE A 151 -4.08 -4.70 -3.11
N THR A 152 -4.41 -5.60 -4.03
CA THR A 152 -4.18 -5.41 -5.46
C THR A 152 -5.36 -4.71 -6.15
N SER A 153 -5.03 -3.96 -7.21
CA SER A 153 -5.99 -3.50 -8.22
C SER A 153 -6.38 -4.63 -9.17
N GLN A 154 -7.44 -4.39 -9.94
CA GLN A 154 -7.65 -5.12 -11.20
C GLN A 154 -6.53 -4.74 -12.18
N PRO A 155 -5.98 -5.71 -12.93
CA PRO A 155 -4.94 -5.43 -13.90
C PRO A 155 -5.50 -4.71 -15.12
N ILE A 156 -4.64 -3.96 -15.80
CA ILE A 156 -4.94 -3.38 -17.13
C ILE A 156 -3.95 -3.90 -18.15
N THR A 157 -4.40 -4.05 -19.39
CA THR A 157 -3.57 -4.48 -20.52
C THR A 157 -3.16 -3.28 -21.35
N ILE A 158 -1.89 -3.21 -21.73
CA ILE A 158 -1.39 -2.21 -22.69
C ILE A 158 -1.20 -2.88 -24.05
N THR A 159 -1.69 -2.23 -25.10
CA THR A 159 -1.47 -2.59 -26.50
C THR A 159 -0.41 -1.70 -27.11
N VAL A 160 0.56 -2.28 -27.81
CA VAL A 160 1.68 -1.54 -28.41
C VAL A 160 1.58 -1.58 -29.94
N HIS A 161 1.59 -0.41 -30.58
CA HIS A 161 1.63 -0.28 -32.03
C HIS A 161 3.04 0.05 -32.52
N CYS A 162 3.56 -0.74 -33.46
CA CYS A 162 4.79 -0.41 -34.16
C CYS A 162 4.48 0.48 -35.37
N GLU A 163 5.14 1.63 -35.48
CA GLU A 163 5.22 2.32 -36.77
C GLU A 163 6.18 1.53 -37.68
N SER A 164 5.66 1.01 -38.79
CA SER A 164 6.48 0.34 -39.79
C SER A 164 7.35 1.37 -40.51
N VAL A 165 8.66 1.36 -40.23
CA VAL A 165 9.64 2.06 -41.06
C VAL A 165 9.73 1.32 -42.39
N ILE A 166 8.99 1.79 -43.40
CA ILE A 166 9.16 1.34 -44.78
C ILE A 166 10.53 1.87 -45.24
N THR A 167 11.56 1.03 -45.22
CA THR A 167 12.80 1.35 -45.92
C THR A 167 12.54 1.22 -47.42
N PRO A 168 12.73 2.27 -48.23
CA PRO A 168 12.66 2.12 -49.67
C PRO A 168 13.77 1.17 -50.12
N VAL A 169 13.37 0.04 -50.73
CA VAL A 169 14.29 -0.84 -51.46
C VAL A 169 14.69 -0.08 -52.72
N ASN A 170 15.88 0.52 -52.72
CA ASN A 170 16.45 1.07 -53.95
C ASN A 170 16.74 -0.10 -54.92
N MET A 171 16.03 -0.14 -56.05
CA MET A 171 16.39 -0.91 -57.25
C MET A 171 17.43 -0.16 -58.07
#